data_AF-A0A0C5G0G8-F1
#
_entry.id   AF-A0A0C5G0G8-F1
#
_cell.length_a   1.000
_cell.length_b   1.000
_cell.length_c   1.000
_cell.angle_alpha   90.00
_cell.angle_beta   90.00
_cell.angle_gamma   90.00
#
_symmetry.space_group_name_H-M   'P 1'
#
loop_
_entity.id
_entity.type
_entity.pdbx_description
1 polymer ?
#
loop_
_entity_poly.entity_id
_entity_poly.type
_entity_poly.pdbx_seq_one_letter_code
_entity_poly.pdbx_strand_id
1 'polypeptide(L)'
;MRWAADAVSALREGARLRLDYSAQSLWRVDRMIDGIRDEGPPYAAVRTVLRGLGAYAGEVIVRQSGAEWWATGGDHWVRTPDGRLWDPIEEARRCYTGDGSLRLLCREATAGR
;
A
#
# COMPACT_ATOMS: atom_id res chain seq x y z
N MET A 1 3.79 10.85 9.98
CA MET A 1 2.73 11.32 9.05
C MET A 1 1.36 10.89 9.56
N ARG A 2 0.44 11.83 9.79
CA ARG A 2 -0.88 11.54 10.38
C ARG A 2 -1.87 10.96 9.35
N TRP A 3 -1.78 11.40 8.09
CA TRP A 3 -2.68 11.01 7.02
C TRP A 3 -2.68 9.49 6.70
N ALA A 4 -1.52 8.84 6.64
CA ALA A 4 -1.44 7.40 6.33
C ALA A 4 -2.09 6.56 7.44
N ALA A 5 -1.85 6.91 8.71
CA ALA A 5 -2.46 6.27 9.86
C ALA A 5 -3.99 6.46 9.90
N ASP A 6 -4.48 7.65 9.54
CA ASP A 6 -5.91 7.94 9.47
C ASP A 6 -6.60 7.13 8.35
N ALA A 7 -5.96 7.01 7.18
CA ALA A 7 -6.48 6.20 6.06
C ALA A 7 -6.54 4.70 6.41
N VAL A 8 -5.53 4.18 7.11
CA VAL A 8 -5.51 2.78 7.59
C VAL A 8 -6.59 2.54 8.63
N SER A 9 -6.87 3.52 9.50
CA SER A 9 -7.92 3.41 10.52
C SER A 9 -9.31 3.29 9.89
N ALA A 10 -9.61 4.13 8.88
CA ALA A 10 -10.88 4.06 8.14
C ALA A 10 -11.06 2.71 7.40
N LEU A 11 -9.98 2.13 6.86
CA LEU A 11 -10.03 0.84 6.18
C LEU A 11 -10.30 -0.32 7.15
N ARG A 12 -9.75 -0.27 8.37
CA ARG A 12 -9.94 -1.30 9.41
C ARG A 12 -11.39 -1.39 9.87
N GLU A 13 -12.06 -0.25 10.01
CA GLU A 13 -13.46 -0.18 10.45
C GLU A 13 -14.42 -0.78 9.41
N GLY A 14 -14.12 -0.65 8.11
CA GLY A 14 -14.96 -1.18 7.03
C GLY A 14 -14.79 -2.67 6.73
N ALA A 15 -13.59 -3.25 6.92
CA ALA A 15 -13.26 -4.58 6.38
C ALA A 15 -12.99 -5.69 7.41
N ARG A 16 -12.98 -5.39 8.72
CA ARG A 16 -12.54 -6.33 9.79
C ARG A 16 -11.19 -7.03 9.50
N LEU A 17 -10.34 -6.44 8.67
CA LEU A 17 -9.05 -6.99 8.30
C LEU A 17 -8.07 -6.82 9.47
N ARG A 18 -7.44 -7.92 9.91
CA ARG A 18 -6.26 -7.84 10.80
C ARG A 18 -5.07 -7.32 10.00
N LEU A 19 -4.97 -6.00 9.92
CA LEU A 19 -3.88 -5.27 9.31
C LEU A 19 -2.76 -5.08 10.34
N ASP A 20 -2.09 -6.16 10.73
CA ASP A 20 -1.07 -6.21 11.80
C ASP A 20 0.28 -5.57 11.48
N TYR A 21 0.41 -5.00 10.28
CA TYR A 21 1.61 -4.34 9.75
C TYR A 21 2.77 -5.31 9.45
N SER A 22 2.48 -6.61 9.34
CA SER A 22 3.44 -7.60 8.86
C SER A 22 3.55 -7.61 7.34
N ALA A 23 4.67 -8.07 6.79
CA ALA A 23 4.76 -8.34 5.35
C ALA A 23 3.72 -9.39 4.88
N GLN A 24 3.32 -10.31 5.77
CA GLN A 24 2.33 -11.34 5.47
C GLN A 24 0.91 -10.77 5.28
N SER A 25 0.56 -9.69 5.98
CA SER A 25 -0.77 -9.07 5.83
C SER A 25 -0.99 -8.54 4.41
N LEU A 26 0.07 -8.18 3.68
CA LEU A 26 -0.01 -7.67 2.31
C LEU A 26 -0.56 -8.70 1.32
N TRP A 27 -0.43 -10.00 1.59
CA TRP A 27 -1.12 -11.01 0.79
C TRP A 27 -2.64 -10.86 0.86
N ARG A 28 -3.19 -10.55 2.06
CA ARG A 28 -4.64 -10.32 2.20
C ARG A 28 -5.07 -9.04 1.49
N VAL A 29 -4.20 -8.03 1.47
CA VAL A 29 -4.43 -6.76 0.78
C VAL A 29 -4.46 -6.97 -0.74
N ASP A 30 -3.48 -7.70 -1.30
CA ASP A 30 -3.48 -8.08 -2.72
C ASP A 30 -4.78 -8.83 -3.08
N ARG A 31 -5.18 -9.81 -2.27
CA ARG A 31 -6.44 -10.55 -2.48
C ARG A 31 -7.70 -9.69 -2.39
N MET A 32 -7.70 -8.66 -1.53
CA MET A 32 -8.80 -7.71 -1.46
C MET A 32 -8.88 -6.87 -2.73
N ILE A 33 -7.74 -6.39 -3.24
CA ILE A 33 -7.70 -5.63 -4.50
C ILE A 33 -8.15 -6.50 -5.68
N ASP A 34 -7.72 -7.76 -5.72
CA ASP A 34 -8.21 -8.73 -6.71
C ASP A 34 -9.73 -8.88 -6.65
N GLY A 35 -10.30 -9.06 -5.45
CA GLY A 35 -11.76 -9.18 -5.27
C GLY A 35 -12.52 -7.94 -5.74
N ILE A 36 -12.01 -6.74 -5.43
CA ILE A 36 -12.59 -5.48 -5.92
C ILE A 36 -12.48 -5.39 -7.46
N ARG A 37 -11.35 -5.80 -8.05
CA ARG A 37 -11.17 -5.84 -9.51
C ARG A 37 -12.18 -6.77 -10.18
N ASP A 38 -12.42 -7.93 -9.60
CA ASP A 38 -13.35 -8.93 -10.13
C ASP A 38 -14.81 -8.42 -10.11
N GLU A 39 -15.18 -7.55 -9.16
CA GLU A 39 -16.47 -6.84 -9.15
C GLU A 39 -16.57 -5.75 -10.24
N GLY A 40 -15.45 -5.31 -10.80
CA GLY A 40 -15.38 -4.38 -11.93
C GLY A 40 -15.92 -2.95 -11.72
N PRO A 41 -15.80 -2.30 -10.55
CA PRO A 41 -16.24 -0.93 -10.38
C PRO A 41 -15.41 0.06 -11.22
N PRO A 42 -15.96 1.22 -11.61
CA PRO A 42 -15.16 2.26 -12.24
C PRO A 42 -14.07 2.77 -11.28
N TYR A 43 -12.88 3.05 -11.80
CA TYR A 43 -11.71 3.45 -10.99
C TYR A 43 -11.98 4.62 -10.02
N ALA A 44 -12.80 5.59 -10.45
CA ALA A 44 -13.17 6.72 -9.62
C ALA A 44 -13.84 6.31 -8.29
N ALA A 45 -14.61 5.22 -8.28
CA ALA A 45 -15.27 4.70 -7.09
C ALA A 45 -14.29 4.02 -6.11
N VAL A 46 -13.19 3.46 -6.60
CA VAL A 46 -12.20 2.72 -5.80
C VAL A 46 -10.94 3.51 -5.47
N ARG A 47 -10.74 4.69 -6.08
CA ARG A 47 -9.53 5.51 -5.91
C ARG A 47 -9.16 5.73 -4.44
N THR A 48 -10.13 6.08 -3.59
CA THR A 48 -9.87 6.36 -2.17
C THR A 48 -9.46 5.10 -1.40
N VAL A 49 -10.10 3.95 -1.66
CA VAL A 49 -9.76 2.69 -0.98
C VAL A 49 -8.39 2.18 -1.44
N LEU A 50 -8.09 2.24 -2.75
CA LEU A 50 -6.77 1.86 -3.28
C LEU A 50 -5.66 2.74 -2.71
N ARG A 51 -5.91 4.04 -2.56
CA ARG A 51 -4.97 4.95 -1.90
C ARG A 51 -4.71 4.55 -0.44
N GLY A 52 -5.74 4.13 0.29
CA GLY A 52 -5.60 3.63 1.67
C GLY A 52 -4.85 2.30 1.75
N LEU A 53 -5.10 1.38 0.83
CA LEU A 53 -4.40 0.08 0.74
C LEU A 53 -2.92 0.26 0.37
N GLY A 54 -2.61 1.17 -0.55
CA GLY A 54 -1.24 1.57 -0.87
C GLY A 54 -0.55 2.24 0.32
N ALA A 55 -1.22 3.16 1.01
CA ALA A 55 -0.68 3.77 2.24
C ALA A 55 -0.37 2.71 3.30
N TYR A 56 -1.23 1.70 3.46
CA TYR A 56 -0.96 0.58 4.35
C TYR A 56 0.29 -0.21 3.94
N ALA A 57 0.50 -0.47 2.65
CA ALA A 57 1.69 -1.14 2.18
C ALA A 57 2.96 -0.32 2.45
N GLY A 58 2.93 0.99 2.22
CA GLY A 58 4.05 1.87 2.56
C GLY A 58 4.37 1.86 4.05
N GLU A 59 3.34 1.86 4.90
CA GLU A 59 3.47 1.72 6.36
C GLU A 59 4.11 0.38 6.77
N VAL A 60 3.82 -0.72 6.06
CA VAL A 60 4.53 -1.99 6.26
C VAL A 60 6.00 -1.84 5.87
N ILE A 61 6.32 -1.29 4.70
CA ILE A 61 7.71 -1.12 4.23
C ILE A 61 8.52 -0.30 5.24
N VAL A 62 8.02 0.87 5.66
CA VAL A 62 8.64 1.74 6.66
C VAL A 62 9.04 0.96 7.92
N ARG A 63 8.12 0.15 8.47
CA ARG A 63 8.40 -0.65 9.67
C ARG A 63 9.36 -1.80 9.42
N GLN A 64 9.34 -2.39 8.23
CA GLN A 64 10.13 -3.57 7.91
C GLN A 64 11.56 -3.24 7.48
N SER A 65 11.83 -2.08 6.88
CA SER A 65 13.16 -1.70 6.36
C SER A 65 13.81 -0.51 7.03
N GLY A 66 13.09 0.25 7.87
CA GLY A 66 13.57 1.55 8.36
C GLY A 66 13.49 2.64 7.28
N ALA A 67 12.72 2.40 6.21
CA ALA A 67 12.40 3.42 5.23
C ALA A 67 11.61 4.57 5.85
N GLU A 68 11.60 5.71 5.17
CA GLU A 68 10.85 6.89 5.58
C GLU A 68 9.86 7.29 4.51
N TRP A 69 8.72 7.82 4.92
CA TRP A 69 7.83 8.47 3.97
C TRP A 69 8.41 9.81 3.52
N TRP A 70 8.35 10.03 2.21
CA TRP A 70 8.76 11.25 1.54
C TRP A 70 7.56 11.82 0.77
N ALA A 71 7.19 13.07 1.05
CA ALA A 71 6.09 13.73 0.36
C ALA A 71 6.61 14.98 -0.36
N THR A 72 6.37 15.06 -1.68
CA THR A 72 6.70 16.23 -2.50
C THR A 72 5.62 16.42 -3.55
N GLY A 73 5.16 17.66 -3.77
CA GLY A 73 4.19 17.97 -4.83
C GLY A 73 2.80 17.31 -4.70
N GLY A 74 2.47 16.73 -3.54
CA GLY A 74 1.22 15.96 -3.33
C GLY A 74 1.38 14.45 -3.51
N ASP A 75 2.50 14.00 -4.07
CA ASP A 75 2.85 12.59 -4.20
C ASP A 75 3.49 12.05 -2.92
N HIS A 76 3.24 10.78 -2.63
CA HIS A 76 3.70 10.13 -1.41
C HIS A 76 4.53 8.90 -1.76
N TRP A 77 5.81 8.97 -1.45
CA TRP A 77 6.81 7.95 -1.74
C TRP A 77 7.32 7.34 -0.44
N VAL A 78 7.81 6.11 -0.51
CA VAL A 78 8.61 5.50 0.55
C VAL A 78 10.07 5.50 0.09
N ARG A 79 10.94 6.12 0.88
CA ARG A 79 12.38 6.17 0.63
C ARG A 79 13.10 5.16 1.52
N THR A 80 13.68 4.12 0.92
CA THR A 80 14.47 3.12 1.66
C THR A 80 15.87 3.66 2.02
N PRO A 81 16.58 3.07 3.00
CA PRO A 81 17.89 3.57 3.45
C PRO A 81 18.97 3.66 2.36
N ASP A 82 18.87 2.80 1.33
CA ASP A 82 19.70 2.83 0.13
C ASP A 82 19.37 3.99 -0.83
N GLY A 83 18.39 4.83 -0.48
CA GLY A 83 17.97 6.02 -1.20
C GLY A 83 16.93 5.77 -2.30
N ARG A 84 16.53 4.53 -2.57
CA ARG A 84 15.50 4.22 -3.59
C ARG A 84 14.13 4.74 -3.16
N LEU A 85 13.32 5.14 -4.14
CA LEU A 85 11.96 5.61 -3.95
C LEU A 85 10.97 4.56 -4.47
N TRP A 86 9.94 4.31 -3.68
CA TRP A 86 8.88 3.34 -3.96
C TRP A 86 7.54 4.05 -3.87
N ASP A 87 6.65 3.80 -4.82
CA ASP A 87 5.29 4.37 -4.81
C ASP A 87 4.27 3.26 -4.51
N PRO A 88 3.92 3.05 -3.24
CA PRO A 88 2.96 2.03 -2.88
C PRO A 88 1.52 2.41 -3.24
N ILE A 89 1.23 3.70 -3.49
CA ILE A 89 -0.11 4.15 -3.93
C ILE A 89 -0.30 3.80 -5.39
N GLU A 90 0.68 4.10 -6.24
CA GLU A 90 0.70 3.69 -7.64
C GLU A 90 0.73 2.16 -7.76
N GLU A 91 1.47 1.46 -6.92
CA GLU A 91 1.48 0.00 -6.94
C GLU A 91 0.10 -0.60 -6.61
N ALA A 92 -0.65 -0.01 -5.67
CA ALA A 92 -2.03 -0.43 -5.39
C ALA A 92 -2.95 -0.21 -6.61
N ARG A 93 -2.70 0.85 -7.40
CA ARG A 93 -3.39 1.07 -8.68
C ARG A 93 -3.02 0.00 -9.70
N ARG A 94 -1.75 -0.39 -9.80
CA ARG A 94 -1.29 -1.47 -10.69
C ARG A 94 -1.87 -2.83 -10.30
N CYS A 95 -1.95 -3.13 -8.99
CA CYS A 95 -2.65 -4.32 -8.50
C CYS A 95 -4.10 -4.36 -9.03
N TYR A 96 -4.80 -3.22 -8.97
CA TYR A 96 -6.17 -3.09 -9.46
C TYR A 96 -6.28 -3.28 -10.98
N THR A 97 -5.28 -2.87 -11.77
CA THR A 97 -5.27 -3.11 -13.23
C THR A 97 -4.75 -4.49 -13.62
N GLY A 98 -4.24 -5.28 -12.68
CA GLY A 98 -3.71 -6.63 -12.91
C GLY A 98 -2.20 -6.70 -13.12
N ASP A 99 -1.48 -5.59 -12.95
CA ASP A 99 -0.06 -5.45 -13.29
C ASP A 99 0.86 -5.25 -12.06
N GLY A 100 0.35 -5.46 -10.84
CA GLY A 100 1.07 -5.14 -9.62
C GLY A 100 0.86 -6.13 -8.47
N SER A 101 1.72 -6.01 -7.45
CA SER A 101 1.55 -6.70 -6.16
C SER A 101 2.23 -5.92 -5.04
N LEU A 102 1.46 -5.52 -4.03
CA LEU A 102 1.98 -4.83 -2.85
C LEU A 102 2.94 -5.72 -2.07
N ARG A 103 2.71 -7.03 -2.06
CA ARG A 103 3.63 -7.99 -1.45
C ARG A 103 4.97 -8.04 -2.19
N LEU A 104 4.97 -8.03 -3.52
CA LEU A 104 6.21 -8.02 -4.30
C LEU A 104 6.98 -6.71 -4.13
N LEU A 105 6.28 -5.57 -4.20
CA LEU A 105 6.85 -4.26 -3.89
C LEU A 105 7.52 -4.25 -2.52
N CYS A 106 6.83 -4.74 -1.48
CA CYS A 106 7.39 -4.78 -0.14
C CYS A 106 8.61 -5.71 -0.05
N ARG A 107 8.57 -6.88 -0.70
CA ARG A 107 9.71 -7.79 -0.75
C ARG A 107 10.93 -7.13 -1.39
N GLU A 108 10.75 -6.42 -2.49
CA GLU A 108 11.83 -5.73 -3.20
C GLU A 108 12.38 -4.55 -2.41
N ALA A 109 11.50 -3.73 -1.83
CA ALA A 109 11.88 -2.61 -0.98
C ALA A 109 12.60 -3.02 0.32
N THR A 110 12.38 -4.25 0.78
CA THR A 110 13.03 -4.78 2.00
C THR A 110 14.25 -5.65 1.73
N ALA A 111 14.48 -6.05 0.47
CA ALA A 111 15.61 -6.89 0.08
C ALA A 111 16.95 -6.13 0.03
N GLY A 112 16.92 -4.80 -0.10
CA GLY A 112 18.12 -3.94 -0.16
C GLY A 112 18.69 -3.54 1.20
N ARG A 113 18.35 -4.26 2.28
CA ARG A 113 18.87 -4.01 3.63
C ARG A 113 20.33 -4.46 3.77
#